data_AF-A0A2S8ZEK0-F1
#
_entry.id   AF-A0A2S8ZEK0-F1
#
_cell.length_a   1.000
_cell.length_b   1.000
_cell.length_c   1.000
_cell.angle_alpha   90.00
_cell.angle_beta   90.00
_cell.angle_gamma   90.00
#
_symmetry.space_group_name_H-M   'P 1'
#
loop_
_entity.id
_entity.type
_entity.pdbx_description
1 polymer ?
#
loop_
_entity_poly.entity_id
_entity_poly.type
_entity_poly.pdbx_seq_one_letter_code
_entity_poly.pdbx_strand_id
1 'polypeptide(L)'
;MFKKILLILFLIFFVFSFSQTYTSNNNQQSKKIELLNKKVDSLISEQNGIKTKILEERINQATETITNQSSMISSFGTLYTVITIILAFIGVVLPILTYQFGIKPSRDALKEFEEKSETKFNTFLKERRVKEFDNAIENLKSEDNQVRTNGLNFLTFNIHYGFNKNQILKILEIISNTNDESFSDQLLHCISQERNEDLKKYYLRYLQTTTYKPGATIYYCLTFLSYYNYNEYKNELKTYISNDNGFSTFLTACSHLCKNNDFIDLLNDKSIIDNLSLESLAYFHGTDLGIHHINNWKLNEGVYKTTYLYEKLKEKFTPVN
;
A
#
# COMPACT_ATOMS: atom_id res chain seq x y z
N MET A 1 98.39 -3.40 79.64
CA MET A 1 99.37 -2.37 79.19
C MET A 1 100.57 -2.97 78.44
N PHE A 2 100.39 -4.15 77.83
CA PHE A 2 101.40 -4.98 77.17
C PHE A 2 101.64 -4.64 75.68
N LYS A 3 101.05 -3.56 75.15
CA LYS A 3 101.14 -3.22 73.71
C LYS A 3 101.94 -1.95 73.39
N LYS A 4 102.23 -1.10 74.39
CA LYS A 4 102.94 0.18 74.17
C LYS A 4 104.45 0.09 74.33
N ILE A 5 104.96 -0.85 75.13
CA ILE A 5 106.41 -1.02 75.36
C ILE A 5 107.08 -1.78 74.21
N LEU A 6 106.39 -2.72 73.56
CA LEU A 6 106.90 -3.43 72.37
C LEU A 6 107.05 -2.50 71.15
N LEU A 7 106.20 -1.47 71.03
CA LEU A 7 106.26 -0.49 69.95
C LEU A 7 107.44 0.49 70.12
N ILE A 8 107.84 0.77 71.37
CA ILE A 8 109.00 1.60 71.69
C ILE A 8 110.30 0.84 71.44
N LEU A 9 110.33 -0.48 71.67
CA LEU A 9 111.47 -1.33 71.36
C LEU A 9 111.69 -1.54 69.85
N PHE A 10 110.63 -1.45 69.03
CA PHE A 10 110.74 -1.54 67.56
C PHE A 10 111.17 -0.21 66.92
N LEU A 11 110.86 0.94 67.53
CA LEU A 11 111.20 2.26 67.01
C LEU A 11 112.62 2.74 67.38
N ILE A 12 113.23 2.19 68.43
CA ILE A 12 114.62 2.51 68.80
C ILE A 12 115.65 1.75 67.94
N PHE A 13 115.23 0.75 67.17
CA PHE A 13 116.06 0.12 66.14
C PHE A 13 116.23 0.96 64.86
N PHE A 14 115.74 2.20 64.85
CA PHE A 14 115.86 3.08 63.69
C PHE A 14 117.27 3.64 63.46
N VAL A 15 118.23 3.55 64.38
CA VAL A 15 119.37 4.48 64.30
C VAL A 15 120.69 3.75 64.55
N PHE A 16 121.55 3.78 63.52
CA PHE A 16 122.94 3.28 63.43
C PHE A 16 123.16 1.92 62.76
N SER A 17 123.10 1.91 61.42
CA SER A 17 124.16 1.29 60.61
C SER A 17 124.37 2.01 59.27
N PHE A 18 125.22 3.03 59.35
CA PHE A 18 126.40 3.21 58.49
C PHE A 18 126.24 3.47 56.97
N SER A 19 126.29 4.76 56.64
CA SER A 19 127.24 5.42 55.71
C SER A 19 127.85 4.56 54.59
N GLN A 20 127.37 4.78 53.36
CA GLN A 20 128.22 4.75 52.18
C GLN A 20 128.03 6.03 51.35
N THR A 21 129.18 6.57 50.99
CA THR A 21 129.51 7.79 50.28
C THR A 21 128.78 7.97 48.94
N TYR A 22 128.38 9.22 48.68
CA TYR A 22 128.07 9.73 47.35
C TYR A 22 129.19 9.36 46.37
N THR A 23 128.83 8.64 45.30
CA THR A 23 129.62 8.64 44.07
C THR A 23 128.65 8.89 42.91
N SER A 24 128.86 10.03 42.25
CA SER A 24 128.13 10.52 41.08
C SER A 24 127.99 9.45 39.99
N ASN A 25 126.75 9.13 39.58
CA ASN A 25 126.50 8.53 38.27
C ASN A 25 125.11 8.89 37.71
N ASN A 26 124.89 10.19 37.49
CA ASN A 26 123.63 10.82 37.04
C ASN A 26 123.18 10.41 35.61
N ASN A 27 124.05 9.78 34.81
CA ASN A 27 123.78 9.45 33.39
C ASN A 27 123.08 8.11 33.15
N GLN A 28 123.04 7.20 34.13
CA GLN A 28 122.45 5.86 33.94
C GLN A 28 120.99 5.79 34.41
N GLN A 29 120.62 6.62 35.40
CA GLN A 29 119.22 6.80 35.81
C GLN A 29 118.43 7.64 34.79
N SER A 30 119.00 8.71 34.23
CA SER A 30 118.32 9.52 33.22
C SER A 30 117.98 8.71 31.97
N LYS A 31 118.89 7.85 31.49
CA LYS A 31 118.64 6.95 30.35
C LYS A 31 117.57 5.89 30.62
N LYS A 32 117.48 5.37 31.85
CA LYS A 32 116.41 4.44 32.26
C LYS A 32 115.05 5.14 32.34
N ILE A 33 115.02 6.37 32.85
CA ILE A 33 113.80 7.20 32.91
C ILE A 33 113.34 7.60 31.51
N GLU A 34 114.25 7.96 30.61
CA GLU A 34 113.92 8.29 29.21
C GLU A 34 113.38 7.07 28.45
N LEU A 35 113.97 5.89 28.63
CA LEU A 35 113.46 4.63 28.07
C LEU A 35 112.08 4.25 28.64
N LEU A 36 111.84 4.49 29.93
CA LEU A 36 110.54 4.29 30.54
C LEU A 36 109.50 5.25 29.97
N ASN A 37 109.83 6.54 29.86
CA ASN A 37 108.94 7.54 29.29
C ASN A 37 108.60 7.22 27.84
N LYS A 38 109.57 6.82 27.01
CA LYS A 38 109.31 6.37 25.64
C LYS A 38 108.40 5.15 25.56
N LYS A 39 108.54 4.18 26.48
CA LYS A 39 107.63 3.03 26.59
C LYS A 39 106.23 3.41 27.08
N VAL A 40 106.13 4.36 27.99
CA VAL A 40 104.86 4.89 28.49
C VAL A 40 104.14 5.65 27.38
N ASP A 41 104.84 6.52 26.66
CA ASP A 41 104.30 7.27 25.53
C ASP A 41 103.86 6.36 24.40
N SER A 42 104.61 5.29 24.09
CA SER A 42 104.18 4.29 23.10
C SER A 42 102.92 3.56 23.54
N LEU A 43 102.83 3.14 24.81
CA LEU A 43 101.63 2.49 25.36
C LEU A 43 100.42 3.43 25.42
N ILE A 44 100.62 4.72 25.72
CA ILE A 44 99.58 5.74 25.68
C ILE A 44 99.10 5.95 24.25
N SER A 45 100.01 6.01 23.27
CA SER A 45 99.65 6.16 21.85
C SER A 45 98.87 4.94 21.32
N GLU A 46 99.27 3.74 21.71
CA GLU A 46 98.62 2.49 21.33
C GLU A 46 97.25 2.35 22.01
N GLN A 47 97.15 2.69 23.30
CA GLN A 47 95.90 2.71 24.03
C GLN A 47 94.92 3.77 23.50
N ASN A 48 95.42 4.95 23.11
CA ASN A 48 94.61 5.99 22.49
C ASN A 48 94.15 5.56 21.09
N GLY A 49 95.02 4.91 20.29
CA GLY A 49 94.66 4.34 18.99
C GLY A 49 93.59 3.24 19.08
N ILE A 50 93.68 2.37 20.09
CA ILE A 50 92.67 1.34 20.38
C ILE A 50 91.35 1.98 20.83
N LYS A 51 91.39 2.98 21.73
CA LYS A 51 90.21 3.71 22.17
C LYS A 51 89.50 4.43 21.02
N THR A 52 90.25 5.07 20.12
CA THR A 52 89.66 5.72 18.93
C THR A 52 89.01 4.70 17.99
N LYS A 53 89.63 3.54 17.75
CA LYS A 53 89.02 2.47 16.94
C LYS A 53 87.74 1.93 17.56
N ILE A 54 87.73 1.67 18.87
CA ILE A 54 86.53 1.21 19.58
C ILE A 54 85.43 2.28 19.54
N LEU A 55 85.80 3.56 19.65
CA LEU A 55 84.85 4.67 19.55
C LEU A 55 84.26 4.77 18.15
N GLU A 56 85.08 4.61 17.11
CA GLU A 56 84.66 4.62 15.71
C GLU A 56 83.75 3.42 15.36
N GLU A 57 84.07 2.21 15.83
CA GLU A 57 83.18 1.05 15.73
C GLU A 57 81.84 1.29 16.43
N ARG A 58 81.84 1.87 17.63
CA ARG A 58 80.60 2.19 18.36
C ARG A 58 79.77 3.27 17.65
N ILE A 59 80.42 4.26 17.06
CA ILE A 59 79.74 5.29 16.26
C ILE A 59 79.13 4.68 15.01
N ASN A 60 79.84 3.78 14.33
CA ASN A 60 79.33 3.08 13.15
C ASN A 60 78.16 2.16 13.52
N GLN A 61 78.26 1.38 14.60
CA GLN A 61 77.15 0.57 15.11
C GLN A 61 75.93 1.41 15.50
N ALA A 62 76.14 2.54 16.18
CA ALA A 62 75.06 3.46 16.53
C ALA A 62 74.42 4.06 15.27
N THR A 63 75.21 4.41 14.27
CA THR A 63 74.74 4.96 12.99
C THR A 63 73.94 3.92 12.20
N GLU A 64 74.41 2.68 12.11
CA GLU A 64 73.66 1.57 11.51
C GLU A 64 72.36 1.30 12.25
N THR A 65 72.38 1.33 13.59
CA THR A 65 71.17 1.15 14.42
C THR A 65 70.15 2.26 14.16
N ILE A 66 70.58 3.52 14.13
CA ILE A 66 69.72 4.68 13.82
C ILE A 66 69.16 4.57 12.41
N THR A 67 69.99 4.18 11.44
CA THR A 67 69.57 4.06 10.04
C THR A 67 68.54 2.94 9.88
N ASN A 68 68.74 1.80 10.54
CA ASN A 68 67.79 0.69 10.55
C ASN A 68 66.48 1.05 11.26
N GLN A 69 66.53 1.80 12.37
CA GLN A 69 65.34 2.29 13.05
C GLN A 69 64.57 3.31 12.20
N SER A 70 65.28 4.21 11.52
CA SER A 70 64.68 5.18 10.59
C SER A 70 63.99 4.48 9.42
N SER A 71 64.61 3.45 8.84
CA SER A 71 64.01 2.66 7.75
C SER A 71 62.78 1.87 8.22
N MET A 72 62.82 1.30 9.43
CA MET A 72 61.65 0.67 10.05
C MET A 72 60.50 1.66 10.25
N ILE A 73 60.77 2.85 10.80
CA ILE A 73 59.76 3.89 11.02
C ILE A 73 59.14 4.35 9.70
N SER A 74 59.97 4.57 8.67
CA SER A 74 59.49 4.92 7.33
C SER A 74 58.60 3.81 6.76
N SER A 75 58.96 2.55 6.96
CA SER A 75 58.18 1.40 6.49
C SER A 75 56.82 1.31 7.19
N PHE A 76 56.75 1.60 8.49
CA PHE A 76 55.48 1.70 9.22
C PHE A 76 54.60 2.85 8.72
N GLY A 77 55.19 4.00 8.39
CA GLY A 77 54.47 5.13 7.82
C GLY A 77 53.82 4.80 6.47
N THR A 78 54.54 4.09 5.60
CA THR A 78 53.99 3.60 4.32
C THR A 78 52.85 2.62 4.54
N LEU A 79 53.00 1.69 5.48
CA LEU A 79 52.00 0.68 5.81
C LEU A 79 50.71 1.32 6.36
N TYR A 80 50.83 2.31 7.26
CA TYR A 80 49.70 3.11 7.72
C TYR A 80 49.00 3.83 6.59
N THR A 81 49.76 4.46 5.69
CA THR A 81 49.20 5.18 4.53
C THR A 81 48.38 4.24 3.63
N VAL A 82 48.90 3.04 3.35
CA VAL A 82 48.18 2.02 2.56
C VAL A 82 46.89 1.58 3.27
N ILE A 83 46.94 1.33 4.57
CA ILE A 83 45.76 0.95 5.36
C ILE A 83 44.72 2.08 5.35
N THR A 84 45.14 3.34 5.52
CA THR A 84 44.25 4.50 5.50
C THR A 84 43.59 4.67 4.13
N ILE A 85 44.32 4.47 3.04
CA ILE A 85 43.75 4.50 1.68
C ILE A 85 42.69 3.40 1.53
N ILE A 86 42.96 2.18 1.99
CA ILE A 86 41.99 1.07 1.92
C ILE A 86 40.73 1.41 2.74
N LEU A 87 40.88 1.92 3.97
CA LEU A 87 39.75 2.32 4.81
C LEU A 87 38.94 3.46 4.19
N ALA A 88 39.58 4.45 3.58
CA ALA A 88 38.90 5.51 2.84
C ALA A 88 38.15 4.96 1.63
N PHE A 89 38.75 4.01 0.90
CA PHE A 89 38.10 3.35 -0.23
C PHE A 89 36.86 2.56 0.22
N ILE A 90 36.96 1.81 1.31
CA ILE A 90 35.80 1.11 1.90
C ILE A 90 34.73 2.11 2.33
N GLY A 91 35.12 3.21 2.97
CA GLY A 91 34.20 4.26 3.41
C GLY A 91 33.40 4.92 2.28
N VAL A 92 33.94 4.95 1.06
CA VAL A 92 33.26 5.51 -0.12
C VAL A 92 32.51 4.42 -0.90
N VAL A 93 33.15 3.27 -1.15
CA VAL A 93 32.58 2.21 -2.00
C VAL A 93 31.43 1.50 -1.32
N LEU A 94 31.51 1.25 -0.01
CA LEU A 94 30.51 0.46 0.71
C LEU A 94 29.13 1.16 0.71
N PRO A 95 29.00 2.47 0.99
CA PRO A 95 27.74 3.19 0.84
C PRO A 95 27.18 3.18 -0.59
N ILE A 96 28.03 3.29 -1.61
CA ILE A 96 27.60 3.25 -3.02
C ILE A 96 27.04 1.87 -3.36
N LEU A 97 27.72 0.81 -2.96
CA LEU A 97 27.24 -0.57 -3.16
C LEU A 97 25.95 -0.83 -2.37
N THR A 98 25.87 -0.41 -1.11
CA THR A 98 24.65 -0.53 -0.30
C THR A 98 23.48 0.22 -0.94
N TYR A 99 23.73 1.39 -1.52
CA TYR A 99 22.69 2.13 -2.22
C TYR A 99 22.26 1.44 -3.52
N GLN A 100 23.20 1.04 -4.37
CA GLN A 100 22.88 0.40 -5.66
C GLN A 100 22.23 -0.97 -5.52
N PHE A 101 22.69 -1.80 -4.58
CA PHE A 101 22.25 -3.19 -4.47
C PHE A 101 21.25 -3.44 -3.34
N GLY A 102 21.21 -2.58 -2.32
CA GLY A 102 20.27 -2.70 -1.20
C GLY A 102 19.10 -1.74 -1.34
N ILE A 103 19.38 -0.43 -1.29
CA ILE A 103 18.34 0.59 -1.11
C ILE A 103 17.53 0.82 -2.40
N LYS A 104 18.20 1.02 -3.53
CA LYS A 104 17.53 1.33 -4.81
C LYS A 104 16.57 0.21 -5.27
N PRO A 105 17.00 -1.06 -5.41
CA PRO A 105 16.08 -2.13 -5.83
C PRO A 105 14.95 -2.36 -4.82
N SER A 106 15.21 -2.18 -3.52
CA SER A 106 14.14 -2.26 -2.51
C SER A 106 13.10 -1.16 -2.67
N ARG A 107 13.51 0.09 -2.95
CA ARG A 107 12.56 1.18 -3.27
C ARG A 107 11.76 0.90 -4.53
N ASP A 108 12.43 0.40 -5.57
CA ASP A 108 11.77 0.10 -6.86
C ASP A 108 10.73 -1.02 -6.68
N ALA A 109 11.07 -2.07 -5.93
CA ALA A 109 10.14 -3.16 -5.61
C ALA A 109 8.97 -2.69 -4.71
N LEU A 110 9.23 -1.81 -3.74
CA LEU A 110 8.19 -1.25 -2.88
C LEU A 110 7.21 -0.39 -3.69
N LYS A 111 7.73 0.41 -4.61
CA LYS A 111 6.93 1.24 -5.51
C LYS A 111 6.07 0.39 -6.45
N GLU A 112 6.65 -0.66 -7.04
CA GLU A 112 5.90 -1.61 -7.86
C GLU A 112 4.81 -2.33 -7.06
N PHE A 113 5.11 -2.68 -5.81
CA PHE A 113 4.13 -3.28 -4.90
C PHE A 113 3.00 -2.30 -4.59
N GLU A 114 3.28 -1.05 -4.24
CA GLU A 114 2.26 -0.02 -3.99
C GLU A 114 1.36 0.19 -5.22
N GLU A 115 1.96 0.32 -6.41
CA GLU A 115 1.23 0.54 -7.67
C GLU A 115 0.34 -0.67 -8.05
N LYS A 116 0.81 -1.90 -7.80
CA LYS A 116 0.11 -3.12 -8.25
C LYS A 116 -0.76 -3.77 -7.17
N SER A 117 -0.47 -3.55 -5.88
CA SER A 117 -1.15 -4.21 -4.76
C SER A 117 -2.60 -3.78 -4.69
N GLU A 118 -2.87 -2.48 -4.79
CA GLU A 118 -4.26 -1.98 -4.77
C GLU A 118 -5.07 -2.55 -5.94
N THR A 119 -4.50 -2.53 -7.16
CA THR A 119 -5.17 -3.09 -8.34
C THR A 119 -5.42 -4.59 -8.18
N LYS A 120 -4.44 -5.36 -7.70
CA LYS A 120 -4.58 -6.81 -7.46
C LYS A 120 -5.60 -7.10 -6.38
N PHE A 121 -5.60 -6.33 -5.31
CA PHE A 121 -6.55 -6.48 -4.20
C PHE A 121 -7.97 -6.16 -4.66
N ASN A 122 -8.17 -5.06 -5.38
CA ASN A 122 -9.47 -4.71 -5.95
C ASN A 122 -9.96 -5.77 -6.95
N THR A 123 -9.05 -6.31 -7.76
CA THR A 123 -9.37 -7.41 -8.69
C THR A 123 -9.81 -8.66 -7.93
N PHE A 124 -9.05 -9.06 -6.91
CA PHE A 124 -9.38 -10.21 -6.06
C PHE A 124 -10.73 -10.04 -5.36
N LEU A 125 -11.01 -8.86 -4.79
CA LEU A 125 -12.30 -8.57 -4.17
C LEU A 125 -13.46 -8.64 -5.16
N LYS A 126 -13.26 -8.12 -6.38
CA LYS A 126 -14.26 -8.18 -7.44
C LYS A 126 -14.53 -9.63 -7.88
N GLU A 127 -13.50 -10.42 -8.10
CA GLU A 127 -13.62 -11.84 -8.47
C GLU A 127 -14.31 -12.66 -7.37
N ARG A 128 -13.91 -12.44 -6.12
CA ARG A 128 -14.55 -13.09 -4.96
C ARG A 128 -16.04 -12.74 -4.90
N ARG A 129 -16.39 -11.46 -5.05
CA ARG A 129 -17.78 -11.02 -5.06
C ARG A 129 -18.58 -11.68 -6.18
N VAL A 130 -18.03 -11.73 -7.41
CA VAL A 130 -18.70 -12.41 -8.52
C VAL A 130 -19.00 -13.86 -8.18
N LYS A 131 -18.05 -14.58 -7.58
CA LYS A 131 -18.27 -15.97 -7.12
C LYS A 131 -19.34 -16.08 -6.04
N GLU A 132 -19.37 -15.16 -5.09
CA GLU A 132 -20.40 -15.15 -4.03
C GLU A 132 -21.81 -14.92 -4.61
N PHE A 133 -21.95 -14.01 -5.58
CA PHE A 133 -23.20 -13.82 -6.32
C PHE A 133 -23.59 -15.06 -7.13
N ASP A 134 -22.63 -15.66 -7.85
CA ASP A 134 -22.90 -16.87 -8.63
C ASP A 134 -23.36 -18.02 -7.73
N ASN A 135 -22.72 -18.21 -6.58
CA ASN A 135 -23.13 -19.21 -5.59
C ASN A 135 -24.53 -18.92 -5.02
N ALA A 136 -24.83 -17.65 -4.72
CA ALA A 136 -26.16 -17.26 -4.24
C ALA A 136 -27.24 -17.54 -5.30
N ILE A 137 -26.96 -17.30 -6.58
CA ILE A 137 -27.86 -17.60 -7.70
C ILE A 137 -28.03 -19.12 -7.89
N GLU A 138 -26.97 -19.92 -7.75
CA GLU A 138 -27.12 -21.38 -7.80
C GLU A 138 -27.94 -21.90 -6.61
N ASN A 139 -27.79 -21.31 -5.42
CA ASN A 139 -28.62 -21.66 -4.24
C ASN A 139 -30.11 -21.39 -4.46
N LEU A 140 -30.48 -20.45 -5.34
CA LEU A 140 -31.89 -20.19 -5.67
C LEU A 140 -32.58 -21.39 -6.32
N LYS A 141 -31.82 -22.28 -6.97
CA LYS A 141 -32.32 -23.50 -7.62
C LYS A 141 -32.47 -24.67 -6.65
N SER A 142 -32.08 -24.50 -5.38
CA SER A 142 -32.14 -25.56 -4.38
C SER A 142 -33.59 -25.93 -4.04
N GLU A 143 -33.84 -27.23 -3.86
CA GLU A 143 -35.09 -27.75 -3.30
C GLU A 143 -35.23 -27.41 -1.82
N ASP A 144 -34.12 -27.17 -1.12
CA ASP A 144 -34.11 -26.76 0.28
C ASP A 144 -34.51 -25.27 0.40
N ASN A 145 -35.67 -25.03 1.01
CA ASN A 145 -36.21 -23.69 1.24
C ASN A 145 -35.26 -22.79 2.05
N GLN A 146 -34.50 -23.33 3.01
CA GLN A 146 -33.56 -22.53 3.81
C GLN A 146 -32.39 -22.08 2.94
N VAL A 147 -31.83 -22.97 2.12
CA VAL A 147 -30.74 -22.64 1.18
C VAL A 147 -31.22 -21.62 0.16
N ARG A 148 -32.41 -21.83 -0.42
CA ARG A 148 -33.03 -20.89 -1.37
C ARG A 148 -33.25 -19.51 -0.76
N THR A 149 -33.79 -19.45 0.46
CA THR A 149 -34.03 -18.19 1.19
C THR A 149 -32.72 -17.48 1.52
N ASN A 150 -31.68 -18.21 1.92
CA ASN A 150 -30.36 -17.62 2.17
C ASN A 150 -29.75 -17.02 0.89
N GLY A 151 -29.90 -17.70 -0.25
CA GLY A 151 -29.49 -17.17 -1.56
C GLY A 151 -30.22 -15.86 -1.88
N LEU A 152 -31.55 -15.84 -1.72
CA LEU A 152 -32.37 -14.66 -1.97
C LEU A 152 -32.00 -13.49 -1.05
N ASN A 153 -31.89 -13.73 0.26
CA ASN A 153 -31.49 -12.71 1.23
C ASN A 153 -30.13 -12.11 0.89
N PHE A 154 -29.16 -12.96 0.51
CA PHE A 154 -27.85 -12.49 0.09
C PHE A 154 -27.97 -11.53 -1.11
N LEU A 155 -28.73 -11.89 -2.15
CA LEU A 155 -28.92 -11.02 -3.32
C LEU A 155 -29.61 -9.71 -2.95
N THR A 156 -30.67 -9.75 -2.14
CA THR A 156 -31.42 -8.57 -1.71
C THR A 156 -30.54 -7.59 -0.92
N PHE A 157 -29.75 -8.07 0.04
CA PHE A 157 -28.87 -7.19 0.84
C PHE A 157 -27.69 -6.64 0.04
N ASN A 158 -27.30 -7.31 -1.05
CA ASN A 158 -26.13 -6.95 -1.85
C ASN A 158 -26.49 -6.32 -3.21
N ILE A 159 -27.76 -5.98 -3.44
CA ILE A 159 -28.27 -5.41 -4.71
C ILE A 159 -27.43 -4.24 -5.25
N HIS A 160 -26.94 -3.38 -4.36
CA HIS A 160 -26.16 -2.18 -4.68
C HIS A 160 -24.81 -2.45 -5.36
N TYR A 161 -24.29 -3.67 -5.31
CA TYR A 161 -23.06 -4.04 -6.02
C TYR A 161 -23.27 -4.29 -7.52
N GLY A 162 -24.51 -4.43 -7.95
CA GLY A 162 -24.91 -4.68 -9.33
C GLY A 162 -24.69 -6.12 -9.79
N PHE A 163 -25.34 -6.47 -10.90
CA PHE A 163 -25.29 -7.81 -11.46
C PHE A 163 -24.61 -7.79 -12.83
N ASN A 164 -23.80 -8.81 -13.11
CA ASN A 164 -23.29 -8.98 -14.46
C ASN A 164 -24.36 -9.57 -15.39
N LYS A 165 -24.15 -9.47 -16.70
CA LYS A 165 -25.10 -9.93 -17.71
C LYS A 165 -25.50 -11.40 -17.55
N ASN A 166 -24.54 -12.28 -17.27
CA ASN A 166 -24.80 -13.71 -17.14
C ASN A 166 -25.64 -14.01 -15.89
N GLN A 167 -25.41 -13.27 -14.80
CA GLN A 167 -26.18 -13.39 -13.56
C GLN A 167 -27.63 -12.98 -13.76
N ILE A 168 -27.88 -11.87 -14.46
CA ILE A 168 -29.24 -11.42 -14.81
C ILE A 168 -29.94 -12.49 -15.65
N LEU A 169 -29.26 -13.04 -16.65
CA LEU A 169 -29.82 -14.10 -17.50
C LEU A 169 -30.21 -15.36 -16.69
N LYS A 170 -29.35 -15.79 -15.76
CA LYS A 170 -29.66 -16.91 -14.85
C LYS A 170 -30.86 -16.62 -13.95
N ILE A 171 -30.98 -15.40 -13.42
CA ILE A 171 -32.12 -15.01 -12.59
C ILE A 171 -33.41 -15.01 -13.41
N LEU A 172 -33.38 -14.50 -14.65
CA LEU A 172 -34.53 -14.52 -15.56
C LEU A 172 -34.96 -15.94 -15.94
N GLU A 173 -34.00 -16.87 -16.10
CA GLU A 173 -34.28 -18.29 -16.32
C GLU A 173 -35.01 -18.89 -15.11
N ILE A 174 -34.56 -18.60 -13.88
CA ILE A 174 -35.21 -19.07 -12.65
C ILE A 174 -36.64 -18.51 -12.55
N ILE A 175 -36.83 -17.21 -12.80
CA ILE A 175 -38.15 -16.57 -12.81
C ILE A 175 -39.08 -17.23 -13.84
N SER A 176 -38.57 -17.59 -15.01
CA SER A 176 -39.38 -18.20 -16.07
C SER A 176 -39.78 -19.65 -15.78
N ASN A 177 -39.07 -20.33 -14.87
CA ASN A 177 -39.25 -21.75 -14.56
C ASN A 177 -39.97 -22.00 -13.23
N THR A 178 -40.21 -20.97 -12.41
CA THR A 178 -40.89 -21.10 -11.12
C THR A 178 -42.38 -20.78 -11.25
N ASN A 179 -43.20 -21.46 -10.42
CA ASN A 179 -44.63 -21.15 -10.26
C ASN A 179 -44.90 -20.29 -9.02
N ASP A 180 -43.88 -19.97 -8.23
CA ASP A 180 -44.00 -19.12 -7.04
C ASP A 180 -43.90 -17.63 -7.44
N GLU A 181 -45.05 -16.97 -7.49
CA GLU A 181 -45.16 -15.55 -7.85
C GLU A 181 -44.41 -14.65 -6.84
N SER A 182 -44.52 -14.93 -5.54
CA SER A 182 -43.85 -14.14 -4.50
C SER A 182 -42.34 -14.23 -4.59
N PHE A 183 -41.81 -15.43 -4.88
CA PHE A 183 -40.39 -15.62 -5.13
C PHE A 183 -39.94 -14.90 -6.41
N SER A 184 -40.73 -14.97 -7.47
CA SER A 184 -40.47 -14.25 -8.72
C SER A 184 -40.40 -12.75 -8.51
N ASP A 185 -41.34 -12.19 -7.75
CA ASP A 185 -41.40 -10.76 -7.43
C ASP A 185 -40.16 -10.31 -6.64
N GLN A 186 -39.69 -11.11 -5.69
CA GLN A 186 -38.47 -10.81 -4.93
C GLN A 186 -37.21 -10.88 -5.81
N LEU A 187 -37.16 -11.78 -6.79
CA LEU A 187 -36.05 -11.82 -7.76
C LEU A 187 -36.10 -10.65 -8.74
N LEU A 188 -37.29 -10.25 -9.20
CA LEU A 188 -37.47 -9.06 -10.03
C LEU A 188 -37.07 -7.79 -9.28
N HIS A 189 -37.37 -7.69 -7.98
CA HIS A 189 -36.88 -6.61 -7.13
C HIS A 189 -35.35 -6.47 -7.23
N CYS A 190 -34.63 -7.60 -7.12
CA CYS A 190 -33.16 -7.62 -7.15
C CYS A 190 -32.58 -7.09 -8.47
N ILE A 191 -33.23 -7.33 -9.61
CA ILE A 191 -32.65 -7.01 -10.92
C ILE A 191 -33.28 -5.79 -11.60
N SER A 192 -34.41 -5.27 -11.10
CA SER A 192 -35.21 -4.23 -11.78
C SER A 192 -34.48 -2.92 -12.08
N GLN A 193 -33.42 -2.60 -11.34
CA GLN A 193 -32.62 -1.38 -11.55
C GLN A 193 -31.40 -1.60 -12.46
N GLU A 194 -31.14 -2.85 -12.86
CA GLU A 194 -29.95 -3.20 -13.62
C GLU A 194 -30.10 -2.84 -15.10
N ARG A 195 -29.12 -2.10 -15.63
CA ARG A 195 -29.07 -1.71 -17.04
C ARG A 195 -28.70 -2.91 -17.91
N ASN A 196 -29.69 -3.65 -18.42
CA ASN A 196 -29.45 -4.89 -19.17
C ASN A 196 -30.44 -5.14 -20.32
N GLU A 197 -29.93 -5.55 -21.48
CA GLU A 197 -30.73 -5.80 -22.69
C GLU A 197 -31.62 -7.06 -22.60
N ASP A 198 -31.21 -8.08 -21.86
CA ASP A 198 -32.00 -9.30 -21.67
C ASP A 198 -33.18 -9.02 -20.72
N LEU A 199 -32.95 -8.22 -19.69
CA LEU A 199 -34.00 -7.72 -18.80
C LEU A 199 -34.98 -6.79 -19.55
N LYS A 200 -34.48 -5.91 -20.40
CA LYS A 200 -35.31 -5.09 -21.31
C LYS A 200 -36.23 -5.98 -22.15
N LYS A 201 -35.68 -6.98 -22.84
CA LYS A 201 -36.47 -7.92 -23.66
C LYS A 201 -37.53 -8.66 -22.84
N TYR A 202 -37.18 -9.08 -21.62
CA TYR A 202 -38.11 -9.74 -20.72
C TYR A 202 -39.33 -8.84 -20.42
N TYR A 203 -39.09 -7.58 -20.03
CA TYR A 203 -40.16 -6.64 -19.72
C TYR A 203 -40.99 -6.22 -20.93
N LEU A 204 -40.36 -6.00 -22.10
CA LEU A 204 -41.10 -5.69 -23.33
C LEU A 204 -42.02 -6.84 -23.74
N ARG A 205 -41.55 -8.09 -23.63
CA ARG A 205 -42.39 -9.27 -23.85
C ARG A 205 -43.55 -9.35 -22.85
N TYR A 206 -43.29 -9.02 -21.58
CA TYR A 206 -44.34 -8.96 -20.56
C TYR A 206 -45.43 -7.94 -20.92
N LEU A 207 -45.06 -6.73 -21.34
CA LEU A 207 -46.01 -5.67 -21.74
C LEU A 207 -46.86 -6.05 -22.97
N GLN A 208 -46.31 -6.87 -23.87
CA GLN A 208 -47.02 -7.33 -25.07
C GLN A 208 -48.00 -8.48 -24.80
N THR A 209 -47.92 -9.13 -23.64
CA THR A 209 -48.73 -10.31 -23.35
C THR A 209 -50.07 -9.89 -22.74
N THR A 210 -51.16 -10.07 -23.49
CA THR A 210 -52.52 -9.56 -23.17
C THR A 210 -53.24 -10.30 -22.04
N THR A 211 -52.62 -11.33 -21.45
CA THR A 211 -53.25 -12.25 -20.48
C THR A 211 -52.82 -12.06 -19.03
N TYR A 212 -51.80 -11.24 -18.74
CA TYR A 212 -51.31 -11.10 -17.37
C TYR A 212 -52.12 -10.09 -16.56
N LYS A 213 -52.61 -10.54 -15.40
CA LYS A 213 -53.15 -9.65 -14.38
C LYS A 213 -52.06 -8.68 -13.90
N PRO A 214 -52.42 -7.42 -13.56
CA PRO A 214 -51.49 -6.50 -12.93
C PRO A 214 -50.99 -7.11 -11.61
N GLY A 215 -49.67 -7.27 -11.47
CA GLY A 215 -48.99 -7.81 -10.28
C GLY A 215 -47.68 -7.06 -10.01
N ALA A 216 -46.82 -7.52 -9.09
CA ALA A 216 -45.60 -6.77 -8.80
C ALA A 216 -44.63 -6.70 -10.00
N THR A 217 -44.71 -7.62 -10.95
CA THR A 217 -43.96 -7.58 -12.22
C THR A 217 -44.15 -6.27 -13.00
N ILE A 218 -45.37 -5.71 -13.07
CA ILE A 218 -45.57 -4.42 -13.76
C ILE A 218 -44.89 -3.28 -13.01
N TYR A 219 -44.91 -3.30 -11.67
CA TYR A 219 -44.20 -2.31 -10.86
C TYR A 219 -42.69 -2.34 -11.14
N TYR A 220 -42.09 -3.53 -11.20
CA TYR A 220 -40.66 -3.66 -11.52
C TYR A 220 -40.32 -3.34 -12.98
N CYS A 221 -41.22 -3.64 -13.92
CA CYS A 221 -41.12 -3.20 -15.31
C CYS A 221 -41.08 -1.67 -15.41
N LEU A 222 -42.00 -0.98 -14.71
CA LEU A 222 -42.05 0.48 -14.71
C LEU A 222 -40.85 1.09 -14.00
N THR A 223 -40.36 0.45 -12.93
CA THR A 223 -39.11 0.81 -12.28
C THR A 223 -37.97 0.76 -13.30
N PHE A 224 -37.79 -0.36 -14.00
CA PHE A 224 -36.77 -0.51 -15.04
C PHE A 224 -36.87 0.57 -16.13
N LEU A 225 -38.06 0.80 -16.68
CA LEU A 225 -38.28 1.79 -17.74
C LEU A 225 -38.01 3.23 -17.27
N SER A 226 -38.28 3.55 -16.00
CA SER A 226 -37.96 4.86 -15.43
C SER A 226 -36.45 5.14 -15.41
N TYR A 227 -35.63 4.10 -15.18
CA TYR A 227 -34.16 4.19 -15.25
C TYR A 227 -33.63 4.17 -16.69
N TYR A 228 -34.37 3.56 -17.64
CA TYR A 228 -33.91 3.30 -19.01
C TYR A 228 -34.52 4.22 -20.09
N ASN A 229 -34.92 5.44 -19.71
CA ASN A 229 -35.55 6.44 -20.58
C ASN A 229 -36.96 6.05 -21.03
N TYR A 230 -37.91 6.32 -20.15
CA TYR A 230 -39.36 6.16 -20.30
C TYR A 230 -39.90 6.51 -21.72
N ASN A 231 -39.39 7.58 -22.31
CA ASN A 231 -39.88 8.12 -23.58
C ASN A 231 -39.69 7.16 -24.77
N GLU A 232 -38.71 6.26 -24.73
CA GLU A 232 -38.46 5.30 -25.82
C GLU A 232 -39.55 4.22 -25.90
N TYR A 233 -40.24 3.92 -24.79
CA TYR A 233 -41.15 2.77 -24.66
C TYR A 233 -42.62 3.16 -24.46
N LYS A 234 -42.95 4.40 -24.82
CA LYS A 234 -44.29 4.98 -24.59
C LYS A 234 -45.40 4.22 -25.34
N ASN A 235 -45.09 3.60 -26.49
CA ASN A 235 -46.06 2.88 -27.31
C ASN A 235 -46.37 1.48 -26.75
N GLU A 236 -45.37 0.79 -26.22
CA GLU A 236 -45.52 -0.51 -25.56
C GLU A 236 -46.33 -0.35 -24.28
N LEU A 237 -46.06 0.72 -23.52
CA LEU A 237 -46.85 1.07 -22.33
C LEU A 237 -48.30 1.43 -22.68
N LYS A 238 -48.55 2.18 -23.77
CA LYS A 238 -49.91 2.44 -24.29
C LYS A 238 -50.69 1.15 -24.52
N THR A 239 -50.05 0.17 -25.13
CA THR A 239 -50.67 -1.12 -25.45
C THR A 239 -51.06 -1.87 -24.18
N TYR A 240 -50.19 -1.85 -23.16
CA TYR A 240 -50.47 -2.46 -21.86
C TYR A 240 -51.61 -1.75 -21.10
N ILE A 241 -51.56 -0.41 -21.03
CA ILE A 241 -52.55 0.40 -20.30
C ILE A 241 -53.96 0.25 -20.87
N SER A 242 -54.09 0.08 -22.19
CA SER A 242 -55.37 -0.05 -22.87
C SER A 242 -56.10 -1.38 -22.54
N ASN A 243 -55.43 -2.34 -21.90
CA ASN A 243 -56.01 -3.61 -21.45
C ASN A 243 -56.50 -3.51 -19.99
N ASP A 244 -57.59 -2.75 -19.82
CA ASP A 244 -58.61 -2.64 -18.75
C ASP A 244 -58.25 -2.66 -17.24
N ASN A 245 -57.16 -3.31 -16.80
CA ASN A 245 -56.78 -3.38 -15.37
C ASN A 245 -55.39 -2.81 -15.05
N GLY A 246 -54.58 -2.47 -16.06
CA GLY A 246 -53.19 -2.04 -15.88
C GLY A 246 -53.03 -0.60 -15.39
N PHE A 247 -54.03 0.27 -15.57
CA PHE A 247 -53.83 1.71 -15.47
C PHE A 247 -53.70 2.24 -14.03
N SER A 248 -54.43 1.69 -13.05
CA SER A 248 -54.31 2.09 -11.63
C SER A 248 -52.96 1.73 -11.02
N THR A 249 -52.51 0.50 -11.26
CA THR A 249 -51.17 0.04 -10.89
C THR A 249 -50.10 0.82 -11.62
N PHE A 250 -50.30 1.10 -12.91
CA PHE A 250 -49.40 1.92 -13.72
C PHE A 250 -49.25 3.34 -13.16
N LEU A 251 -50.37 4.06 -12.91
CA LEU A 251 -50.32 5.42 -12.40
C LEU A 251 -49.70 5.48 -11.00
N THR A 252 -50.04 4.54 -10.12
CA THR A 252 -49.46 4.47 -8.77
C THR A 252 -47.95 4.22 -8.83
N ALA A 253 -47.50 3.29 -9.68
CA ALA A 253 -46.08 3.02 -9.85
C ALA A 253 -45.36 4.23 -10.48
N CYS A 254 -45.88 4.78 -11.58
CA CYS A 254 -45.30 5.94 -12.26
C CYS A 254 -45.24 7.17 -11.35
N SER A 255 -46.21 7.37 -10.46
CA SER A 255 -46.18 8.50 -9.55
C SER A 255 -45.07 8.43 -8.51
N HIS A 256 -44.60 7.23 -8.18
CA HIS A 256 -43.48 7.02 -7.28
C HIS A 256 -42.12 7.01 -7.99
N LEU A 257 -42.08 6.63 -9.27
CA LEU A 257 -40.86 6.29 -9.99
C LEU A 257 -40.48 7.30 -11.08
N CYS A 258 -41.43 7.97 -11.70
CA CYS A 258 -41.17 8.95 -12.76
C CYS A 258 -40.82 10.33 -12.17
N LYS A 259 -40.04 11.13 -12.92
CA LYS A 259 -39.90 12.55 -12.61
C LYS A 259 -41.26 13.23 -12.81
N ASN A 260 -41.55 14.27 -12.01
CA ASN A 260 -42.84 14.96 -12.06
C ASN A 260 -43.24 15.40 -13.47
N ASN A 261 -42.31 15.87 -14.29
CA ASN A 261 -42.60 16.30 -15.67
C ASN A 261 -43.01 15.11 -16.56
N ASP A 262 -42.30 13.99 -16.51
CA ASP A 262 -42.62 12.79 -17.29
C ASP A 262 -43.98 12.21 -16.88
N PHE A 263 -44.33 12.32 -15.59
CA PHE A 263 -45.64 11.92 -15.08
C PHE A 263 -46.76 12.86 -15.56
N ILE A 264 -46.53 14.17 -15.59
CA ILE A 264 -47.51 15.14 -16.14
C ILE A 264 -47.73 14.89 -17.63
N ASP A 265 -46.68 14.59 -18.39
CA ASP A 265 -46.77 14.26 -19.82
C ASP A 265 -47.62 13.00 -20.07
N LEU A 266 -47.67 12.07 -19.11
CA LEU A 266 -48.55 10.92 -19.16
C LEU A 266 -50.01 11.28 -18.93
N LEU A 267 -50.28 12.11 -17.92
CA LEU A 267 -51.63 12.60 -17.63
C LEU A 267 -52.22 13.44 -18.77
N ASN A 268 -51.36 13.96 -19.66
CA ASN A 268 -51.72 14.72 -20.85
C ASN A 268 -51.77 13.91 -22.16
N ASP A 269 -51.37 12.62 -22.15
CA ASP A 269 -51.37 11.83 -23.38
C ASP A 269 -52.78 11.33 -23.71
N LYS A 270 -53.43 12.01 -24.64
CA LYS A 270 -54.79 11.68 -25.09
C LYS A 270 -54.94 10.22 -25.49
N SER A 271 -53.97 9.64 -26.19
CA SER A 271 -54.06 8.25 -26.65
C SER A 271 -53.92 7.22 -25.52
N ILE A 272 -53.41 7.61 -24.35
CA ILE A 272 -53.45 6.78 -23.14
C ILE A 272 -54.80 6.98 -22.44
N ILE A 273 -55.18 8.23 -22.20
CA ILE A 273 -56.36 8.59 -21.41
C ILE A 273 -57.68 8.21 -22.11
N ASP A 274 -57.76 8.32 -23.43
CA ASP A 274 -58.96 7.97 -24.20
C ASP A 274 -59.21 6.46 -24.28
N ASN A 275 -58.18 5.65 -24.08
CA ASN A 275 -58.29 4.19 -24.08
C ASN A 275 -58.65 3.62 -22.70
N LEU A 276 -58.84 4.47 -21.69
CA LEU A 276 -59.22 4.03 -20.35
C LEU A 276 -60.67 3.58 -20.33
N SER A 277 -60.91 2.46 -19.67
CA SER A 277 -62.27 1.99 -19.43
C SER A 277 -63.02 2.89 -18.47
N LEU A 278 -64.35 2.80 -18.52
CA LEU A 278 -65.21 3.54 -17.62
C LEU A 278 -64.95 3.17 -16.15
N GLU A 279 -64.63 1.91 -15.87
CA GLU A 279 -64.29 1.43 -14.53
C GLU A 279 -62.99 2.06 -14.03
N SER A 280 -61.94 2.07 -14.86
CA SER A 280 -60.69 2.76 -14.55
C SER A 280 -60.93 4.24 -14.29
N LEU A 281 -61.69 4.92 -15.16
CA LEU A 281 -62.02 6.33 -14.99
C LEU A 281 -62.84 6.59 -13.70
N ALA A 282 -63.77 5.71 -13.35
CA ALA A 282 -64.56 5.82 -12.14
C ALA A 282 -63.72 5.64 -10.87
N TYR A 283 -62.72 4.75 -10.91
CA TYR A 283 -61.76 4.59 -9.82
C TYR A 283 -61.00 5.88 -9.52
N PHE A 284 -60.46 6.55 -10.56
CA PHE A 284 -59.74 7.82 -10.36
C PHE A 284 -60.67 8.99 -10.07
N HIS A 285 -61.89 8.98 -10.58
CA HIS A 285 -62.86 10.02 -10.29
C HIS A 285 -63.07 10.18 -8.77
N GLY A 286 -63.25 9.06 -8.06
CA GLY A 286 -63.56 9.08 -6.63
C GLY A 286 -64.77 9.97 -6.33
N THR A 287 -64.65 10.85 -5.33
CA THR A 287 -65.67 11.85 -4.99
C THR A 287 -65.28 13.28 -5.41
N ASP A 288 -64.08 13.49 -5.93
CA ASP A 288 -63.46 14.81 -6.08
C ASP A 288 -62.68 14.99 -7.39
N LEU A 289 -63.08 14.28 -8.46
CA LEU A 289 -62.39 14.30 -9.75
C LEU A 289 -60.90 13.92 -9.63
N GLY A 290 -60.56 13.01 -8.71
CA GLY A 290 -59.20 12.52 -8.50
C GLY A 290 -58.27 13.44 -7.72
N ILE A 291 -58.78 14.51 -7.10
CA ILE A 291 -57.98 15.43 -6.28
C ILE A 291 -57.32 14.69 -5.10
N HIS A 292 -57.98 13.72 -4.48
CA HIS A 292 -57.42 12.96 -3.36
C HIS A 292 -56.15 12.18 -3.72
N HIS A 293 -55.89 11.91 -5.01
CA HIS A 293 -54.67 11.23 -5.46
C HIS A 293 -53.46 12.17 -5.62
N ILE A 294 -53.64 13.49 -5.71
CA ILE A 294 -52.55 14.43 -6.05
C ILE A 294 -51.40 14.40 -5.04
N ASN A 295 -51.70 14.13 -3.76
CA ASN A 295 -50.71 14.02 -2.70
C ASN A 295 -49.80 12.79 -2.92
N ASN A 296 -50.39 11.65 -3.29
CA ASN A 296 -49.63 10.44 -3.65
C ASN A 296 -48.82 10.67 -4.92
N TRP A 297 -49.35 11.49 -5.84
CA TRP A 297 -48.69 11.86 -7.06
C TRP A 297 -47.65 12.97 -6.95
N LYS A 298 -47.52 13.57 -5.76
CA LYS A 298 -46.64 14.73 -5.52
C LYS A 298 -46.88 15.86 -6.53
N LEU A 299 -48.13 16.04 -6.95
CA LEU A 299 -48.56 17.08 -7.89
C LEU A 299 -49.26 18.22 -7.16
N ASN A 300 -49.05 19.44 -7.66
CA ASN A 300 -49.84 20.59 -7.23
C ASN A 300 -51.23 20.52 -7.88
N GLU A 301 -52.27 20.84 -7.11
CA GLU A 301 -53.66 20.84 -7.58
C GLU A 301 -53.88 21.68 -8.84
N GLY A 302 -53.26 22.87 -8.91
CA GLY A 302 -53.34 23.74 -10.08
C GLY A 302 -52.76 23.10 -11.33
N VAL A 303 -51.66 22.36 -11.20
CA VAL A 303 -51.03 21.62 -12.32
C VAL A 303 -51.90 20.43 -12.73
N TYR A 304 -52.44 19.67 -11.76
CA TYR A 304 -53.34 18.55 -12.05
C TYR A 304 -54.59 19.00 -12.82
N LYS A 305 -55.20 20.12 -12.45
CA LYS A 305 -56.37 20.67 -13.13
C LYS A 305 -56.13 21.09 -14.58
N THR A 306 -54.86 21.26 -14.97
CA THR A 306 -54.49 21.51 -16.38
C THR A 306 -54.27 20.23 -17.19
N THR A 307 -54.40 19.05 -16.58
CA THR A 307 -54.14 17.79 -17.28
C THR A 307 -55.34 17.29 -18.07
N TYR A 308 -55.07 16.58 -19.17
CA TYR A 308 -56.13 15.96 -19.98
C TYR A 308 -56.94 14.92 -19.20
N LEU A 309 -56.32 14.16 -18.28
CA LEU A 309 -57.05 13.25 -17.39
C LEU A 309 -58.12 13.99 -16.58
N TYR A 310 -57.81 15.15 -16.00
CA TYR A 310 -58.80 15.93 -15.25
C TYR A 310 -59.96 16.41 -16.12
N GLU A 311 -59.65 16.92 -17.33
CA GLU A 311 -60.68 17.31 -18.30
C GLU A 311 -61.58 16.12 -18.67
N LYS A 312 -61.00 14.94 -18.89
CA LYS A 312 -61.73 13.72 -19.24
C LYS A 312 -62.65 13.25 -18.12
N LEU A 313 -62.18 13.26 -16.86
CA LEU A 313 -63.00 12.91 -15.70
C LEU A 313 -64.17 13.90 -15.56
N LYS A 314 -63.91 15.20 -15.74
CA LYS A 314 -64.94 16.23 -15.70
C LYS A 314 -66.00 16.02 -16.79
N GLU A 315 -65.58 15.77 -18.03
CA GLU A 315 -66.47 15.49 -19.17
C GLU A 315 -67.36 14.27 -18.91
N LYS A 316 -66.80 13.20 -18.32
CA LYS A 316 -67.52 11.93 -18.14
C LYS A 316 -68.44 11.88 -16.94
N PHE A 317 -68.11 12.57 -15.84
CA PHE A 317 -68.82 12.41 -14.57
C PHE A 317 -69.51 13.68 -14.06
N THR A 318 -69.32 14.83 -14.71
CA THR A 318 -70.15 16.02 -14.41
C THR A 318 -71.45 15.91 -15.19
N PRO A 319 -72.63 15.91 -14.53
CA PRO A 319 -73.90 15.86 -15.25
C PRO A 319 -74.03 17.07 -16.17
N VAL A 320 -74.38 16.81 -17.43
CA VAL A 320 -74.78 17.86 -18.38
C VAL A 320 -76.17 18.34 -17.94
N ASN A 321 -76.24 19.56 -17.40
CA ASN A 321 -77.50 20.22 -17.06
C ASN A 321 -78.32 20.58 -18.29
#